data_AF-A0AAC9F7T7-F1
#
_entry.id   AF-A0AAC9F7T7-F1
#
_cell.length_a   1.000
_cell.length_b   1.000
_cell.length_c   1.000
_cell.angle_alpha   90.00
_cell.angle_beta   90.00
_cell.angle_gamma   90.00
#
_symmetry.space_group_name_H-M   'P 1'
#
loop_
_entity.id
_entity.type
_entity.pdbx_description
1 polymer ?
#
loop_
_entity_poly.entity_id
_entity_poly.type
_entity_poly.pdbx_seq_one_letter_code
_entity_poly.pdbx_strand_id
1 'polypeptide(L)'
;MTLPNDNPTLFCKAFIQRELDSYKSDSPIWITYWPVMERMIARADELKLPFKELVDAFGYSDKFEGYPPNNSFIWLTLKHIWCSFDYRKEDVVNARDDLKELRALKEDIVELASKLSAKLQRQSELYEISGFSKPDYQFIDDLIEQASAGNYLYKWHVSEKLKSLTSQYDLKYWPSIANLVSAIADFEDAQPNPTHIQYPEYVINDRESDIKDFVLSFDGHFDEQNDLKTGFRFSNNAVADIINVVLDLPVDKLATGDAVRTVRKRFKQS
;
A
#
# COMPACT_ATOMS: atom_id res chain seq x y z
N MET A 1 9.52 -28.83 13.92
CA MET A 1 9.70 -29.78 12.82
C MET A 1 11.06 -29.52 12.19
N THR A 2 11.94 -30.52 12.13
CA THR A 2 13.24 -30.41 11.44
C THR A 2 13.00 -30.48 9.93
N LEU A 3 13.61 -29.57 9.17
CA LEU A 3 13.41 -29.48 7.72
C LEU A 3 14.37 -30.46 6.99
N PRO A 4 13.91 -31.17 5.93
CA PRO A 4 14.77 -32.06 5.15
C PRO A 4 15.76 -31.25 4.32
N ASN A 5 17.02 -31.66 4.19
CA ASN A 5 18.08 -30.88 3.54
C ASN A 5 18.74 -31.60 2.34
N ASP A 6 18.06 -32.58 1.78
CA ASP A 6 18.54 -33.44 0.69
C ASP A 6 17.86 -33.16 -0.65
N ASN A 7 16.68 -32.53 -0.64
CA ASN A 7 15.91 -32.21 -1.82
C ASN A 7 15.27 -30.82 -1.70
N PRO A 8 15.50 -29.88 -2.65
CA PRO A 8 14.96 -28.53 -2.56
C PRO A 8 13.43 -28.48 -2.50
N THR A 9 12.74 -29.34 -3.25
CA THR A 9 11.28 -29.39 -3.27
C THR A 9 10.72 -29.89 -1.95
N LEU A 10 11.28 -30.95 -1.37
CA LEU A 10 10.85 -31.46 -0.06
C LEU A 10 11.14 -30.44 1.04
N PHE A 11 12.29 -29.79 0.99
CA PHE A 11 12.67 -28.72 1.92
C PHE A 11 11.67 -27.57 1.89
N CYS A 12 11.48 -26.94 0.73
CA CYS A 12 10.59 -25.79 0.61
C CYS A 12 9.13 -26.16 0.92
N LYS A 13 8.66 -27.34 0.51
CA LYS A 13 7.32 -27.83 0.86
C LYS A 13 7.13 -27.98 2.37
N ALA A 14 8.09 -28.63 3.06
CA ALA A 14 8.05 -28.78 4.51
C ALA A 14 8.16 -27.43 5.23
N PHE A 15 8.94 -26.49 4.68
CA PHE A 15 9.05 -25.13 5.19
C PHE A 15 7.70 -24.42 5.14
N ILE A 16 7.07 -24.37 3.97
CA ILE A 16 5.77 -23.70 3.77
C ILE A 16 4.71 -24.35 4.67
N GLN A 17 4.68 -25.68 4.79
CA GLN A 17 3.75 -26.38 5.68
C GLN A 17 3.93 -25.95 7.13
N ARG A 18 5.17 -25.90 7.62
CA ARG A 18 5.46 -25.47 8.99
C ARG A 18 5.01 -24.03 9.26
N GLU A 19 5.25 -23.12 8.33
CA GLU A 19 4.80 -21.72 8.45
C GLU A 19 3.27 -21.64 8.45
N LEU A 20 2.60 -22.36 7.55
CA LEU A 20 1.14 -22.41 7.48
C LEU A 20 0.53 -22.94 8.79
N ASP A 21 1.11 -24.01 9.35
CA ASP A 21 0.64 -24.60 10.61
C ASP A 21 0.77 -23.60 11.76
N SER A 22 1.91 -22.90 11.86
CA SER A 22 2.13 -21.87 12.89
C SER A 22 1.18 -20.68 12.74
N TYR A 23 0.93 -20.22 11.51
CA TYR A 23 -0.04 -19.13 11.24
C TYR A 23 -1.48 -19.53 11.56
N LYS A 24 -1.81 -20.82 11.57
CA LYS A 24 -3.12 -21.35 11.98
C LYS A 24 -3.23 -21.55 13.50
N SER A 25 -2.17 -22.00 14.17
CA SER A 25 -2.22 -22.39 15.59
C SER A 25 -1.91 -21.28 16.58
N ASP A 26 -0.82 -20.53 16.36
CA ASP A 26 -0.18 -19.74 17.43
C ASP A 26 -0.80 -18.34 17.54
N SER A 27 -1.29 -17.82 16.42
CA SER A 27 -2.10 -16.60 16.30
C SER A 27 -2.69 -16.60 14.88
N PRO A 28 -4.00 -16.77 14.68
CA PRO A 28 -4.60 -16.77 13.35
C PRO A 28 -4.33 -15.45 12.63
N ILE A 29 -3.34 -15.46 11.75
CA ILE A 29 -2.89 -14.30 10.98
C ILE A 29 -2.74 -14.73 9.53
N TRP A 30 -2.79 -13.78 8.58
CA TRP A 30 -2.49 -14.06 7.17
C TRP A 30 -3.48 -15.03 6.51
N ILE A 31 -4.74 -15.04 6.99
CA ILE A 31 -5.83 -15.94 6.57
C ILE A 31 -6.05 -15.89 5.05
N THR A 32 -5.90 -14.71 4.45
CA THR A 32 -6.02 -14.49 3.00
C THR A 32 -5.01 -15.29 2.18
N TYR A 33 -3.83 -15.59 2.73
CA TYR A 33 -2.77 -16.33 2.04
C TYR A 33 -2.77 -17.83 2.33
N TRP A 34 -3.57 -18.32 3.29
CA TRP A 34 -3.62 -19.75 3.59
C TRP A 34 -3.97 -20.60 2.36
N PRO A 35 -4.98 -20.25 1.54
CA PRO A 35 -5.28 -21.02 0.33
C PRO A 35 -4.13 -21.03 -0.68
N VAL A 36 -3.37 -19.93 -0.77
CA VAL A 36 -2.19 -19.82 -1.65
C VAL A 36 -1.08 -20.77 -1.16
N MET A 37 -0.79 -20.77 0.14
CA MET A 37 0.20 -21.66 0.74
C MET A 37 -0.20 -23.14 0.59
N GLU A 38 -1.46 -23.48 0.86
CA GLU A 38 -2.01 -24.84 0.66
C GLU A 38 -1.85 -25.30 -0.80
N ARG A 39 -2.14 -24.41 -1.75
CA ARG A 39 -1.96 -24.69 -3.17
C ARG A 39 -0.49 -24.87 -3.53
N MET A 40 0.41 -24.03 -3.03
CA MET A 40 1.85 -24.21 -3.23
C MET A 40 2.36 -25.56 -2.69
N ILE A 41 1.81 -26.02 -1.56
CA ILE A 41 2.13 -27.34 -0.98
C ILE A 41 1.59 -28.48 -1.85
N ALA A 42 0.35 -28.36 -2.32
CA ALA A 42 -0.31 -29.36 -3.16
C ALA A 42 0.33 -29.48 -4.56
N ARG A 43 0.70 -28.34 -5.16
CA ARG A 43 1.33 -28.22 -6.49
C ARG A 43 2.84 -28.03 -6.41
N ALA A 44 3.48 -28.47 -5.33
CA ALA A 44 4.92 -28.29 -5.10
C ALA A 44 5.80 -28.90 -6.22
N ASP A 45 5.31 -29.93 -6.92
CA ASP A 45 6.00 -30.53 -8.06
C ASP A 45 6.16 -29.58 -9.25
N GLU A 46 5.25 -28.62 -9.42
CA GLU A 46 5.32 -27.58 -10.45
C GLU A 46 6.33 -26.49 -10.07
N LEU A 47 6.63 -26.34 -8.77
CA LEU A 47 7.59 -25.36 -8.23
C LEU A 47 9.02 -25.92 -8.09
N LYS A 48 9.35 -27.05 -8.73
CA LYS A 48 10.69 -27.66 -8.67
C LYS A 48 11.80 -26.70 -9.05
N LEU A 49 11.62 -25.96 -10.14
CA LEU A 49 12.62 -25.01 -10.64
C LEU A 49 12.83 -23.83 -9.69
N PRO A 50 11.80 -23.06 -9.28
CA PRO A 50 11.99 -21.95 -8.34
C PRO A 50 12.54 -22.42 -6.99
N PHE A 51 12.10 -23.57 -6.46
CA PHE A 51 12.65 -24.10 -5.21
C PHE A 51 14.12 -24.48 -5.33
N LYS A 52 14.52 -25.09 -6.46
CA LYS A 52 15.93 -25.39 -6.73
C LYS A 52 16.76 -24.11 -6.82
N GLU A 53 16.33 -23.12 -7.61
CA GLU A 53 17.06 -21.86 -7.75
C GLU A 53 17.23 -21.13 -6.41
N LEU A 54 16.20 -21.18 -5.54
CA LEU A 54 16.25 -20.59 -4.21
C LEU A 54 17.28 -21.30 -3.31
N VAL A 55 17.25 -22.63 -3.26
CA VAL A 55 18.18 -23.42 -2.45
C VAL A 55 19.60 -23.38 -3.00
N ASP A 56 19.78 -23.36 -4.32
CA ASP A 56 21.10 -23.20 -4.94
C ASP A 56 21.74 -21.84 -4.57
N ALA A 57 20.91 -20.79 -4.41
CA ALA A 57 21.38 -19.45 -4.06
C ALA A 57 21.65 -19.25 -2.57
N PHE A 58 20.85 -19.85 -1.68
CA PHE A 58 20.88 -19.56 -0.23
C PHE A 58 21.16 -20.77 0.67
N GLY A 59 21.32 -21.96 0.09
CA GLY A 59 21.51 -23.22 0.81
C GLY A 59 20.23 -23.70 1.49
N TYR A 60 20.31 -24.75 2.30
CA TYR A 60 19.18 -25.23 3.10
C TYR A 60 19.08 -24.45 4.43
N SER A 61 18.91 -23.13 4.35
CA SER A 61 18.90 -22.25 5.52
C SER A 61 17.51 -22.10 6.15
N ASP A 62 17.43 -22.20 7.47
CA ASP A 62 16.24 -21.86 8.23
C ASP A 62 16.41 -20.52 8.96
N LYS A 63 15.34 -19.72 9.06
CA LYS A 63 15.36 -18.40 9.74
C LYS A 63 15.74 -18.50 11.22
N PHE A 64 15.57 -19.68 11.81
CA PHE A 64 15.93 -19.99 13.19
C PHE A 64 17.39 -20.45 13.36
N GLU A 65 18.14 -20.62 12.27
CA GLU A 65 19.51 -21.15 12.28
C GLU A 65 20.52 -20.13 11.72
N GLY A 66 21.52 -19.70 12.50
CA GLY A 66 22.58 -18.80 12.02
C GLY A 66 22.35 -17.31 12.29
N TYR A 67 23.03 -16.44 11.52
CA TYR A 67 23.01 -14.99 11.73
C TYR A 67 22.20 -14.26 10.64
N PRO A 68 21.14 -13.51 11.00
CA PRO A 68 20.39 -12.66 10.07
C PRO A 68 21.26 -11.61 9.37
N PRO A 69 20.92 -11.17 8.15
CA PRO A 69 19.74 -11.54 7.36
C PRO A 69 19.93 -12.79 6.49
N ASN A 70 21.16 -13.31 6.39
CA ASN A 70 21.51 -14.33 5.38
C ASN A 70 20.72 -15.64 5.52
N ASN A 71 20.47 -16.07 6.75
CA ASN A 71 19.66 -17.26 7.03
C ASN A 71 18.15 -17.06 6.84
N SER A 72 17.70 -15.81 6.72
CA SER A 72 16.29 -15.46 6.54
C SER A 72 15.88 -15.34 5.07
N PHE A 73 16.83 -15.35 4.12
CA PHE A 73 16.51 -15.12 2.70
C PHE A 73 15.54 -16.14 2.12
N ILE A 74 15.64 -17.42 2.52
CA ILE A 74 14.66 -18.43 2.09
C ILE A 74 13.28 -18.11 2.63
N TRP A 75 13.16 -17.83 3.93
CA TRP A 75 11.88 -17.48 4.54
C TRP A 75 11.27 -16.24 3.88
N LEU A 76 12.06 -15.17 3.73
CA LEU A 76 11.61 -13.92 3.13
C LEU A 76 11.24 -14.08 1.67
N THR A 77 11.98 -14.88 0.90
CA THR A 77 11.68 -15.12 -0.51
C THR A 77 10.46 -16.01 -0.69
N LEU A 78 10.30 -17.08 0.11
CA LEU A 78 9.08 -17.87 0.10
C LEU A 78 7.88 -17.01 0.49
N LYS A 79 8.05 -16.13 1.47
CA LYS A 79 7.05 -15.14 1.87
C LYS A 79 6.66 -14.21 0.73
N HIS A 80 7.65 -13.69 0.02
CA HIS A 80 7.43 -12.89 -1.18
C HIS A 80 6.65 -13.68 -2.25
N ILE A 81 6.94 -14.98 -2.43
CA ILE A 81 6.20 -15.83 -3.37
C ILE A 81 4.73 -15.95 -3.00
N TRP A 82 4.34 -16.32 -1.77
CA TRP A 82 2.90 -16.43 -1.46
C TRP A 82 2.20 -15.07 -1.36
N CYS A 83 2.90 -14.01 -0.95
CA CYS A 83 2.37 -12.63 -0.95
C CYS A 83 2.19 -12.07 -2.35
N SER A 84 2.92 -12.57 -3.35
CA SER A 84 2.77 -12.13 -4.73
C SER A 84 1.39 -12.40 -5.33
N PHE A 85 0.52 -13.14 -4.61
CA PHE A 85 -0.90 -13.23 -4.90
C PHE A 85 -1.57 -11.86 -5.02
N ASP A 86 -1.12 -10.88 -4.24
CA ASP A 86 -1.64 -9.51 -4.29
C ASP A 86 -1.31 -8.82 -5.63
N TYR A 87 -0.35 -9.33 -6.41
CA TYR A 87 -0.04 -8.76 -7.72
C TYR A 87 -0.92 -9.29 -8.85
N ARG A 88 -2.04 -9.95 -8.51
CA ARG A 88 -3.05 -10.35 -9.49
C ARG A 88 -3.69 -9.12 -10.11
N LYS A 89 -4.15 -9.31 -11.35
CA LYS A 89 -4.65 -8.25 -12.21
C LYS A 89 -5.72 -7.39 -11.54
N GLU A 90 -6.66 -8.02 -10.84
CA GLU A 90 -7.78 -7.35 -10.20
C GLU A 90 -7.31 -6.35 -9.13
N ASP A 91 -6.34 -6.75 -8.30
CA ASP A 91 -5.85 -5.90 -7.21
C ASP A 91 -5.03 -4.71 -7.74
N VAL A 92 -4.25 -4.91 -8.81
CA VAL A 92 -3.52 -3.80 -9.45
C VAL A 92 -4.48 -2.82 -10.13
N VAL A 93 -5.55 -3.32 -10.77
CA VAL A 93 -6.59 -2.46 -11.35
C VAL A 93 -7.30 -1.66 -10.28
N ASN A 94 -7.68 -2.28 -9.16
CA ASN A 94 -8.27 -1.58 -8.02
C ASN A 94 -7.34 -0.47 -7.50
N ALA A 95 -6.04 -0.74 -7.34
CA ALA A 95 -5.08 0.29 -6.91
C ALA A 95 -4.95 1.46 -7.91
N ARG A 96 -5.10 1.21 -9.21
CA ARG A 96 -5.14 2.28 -10.24
C ARG A 96 -6.42 3.11 -10.14
N ASP A 97 -7.55 2.46 -9.91
CA ASP A 97 -8.85 3.12 -9.74
C ASP A 97 -8.87 3.96 -8.46
N ASP A 98 -8.36 3.43 -7.35
CA ASP A 98 -8.18 4.17 -6.09
C ASP A 98 -7.29 5.40 -6.29
N LEU A 99 -6.16 5.27 -7.01
CA LEU A 99 -5.29 6.42 -7.32
C LEU A 99 -6.02 7.48 -8.17
N LYS A 100 -6.83 7.04 -9.15
CA LYS A 100 -7.62 7.94 -9.98
C LYS A 100 -8.65 8.68 -9.15
N GLU A 101 -9.35 7.98 -8.25
CA GLU A 101 -10.31 8.58 -7.32
C GLU A 101 -9.62 9.57 -6.37
N LEU A 102 -8.48 9.21 -5.78
CA LEU A 102 -7.71 10.11 -4.92
C LEU A 102 -7.29 11.40 -5.63
N ARG A 103 -6.87 11.31 -6.90
CA ARG A 103 -6.54 12.49 -7.71
C ARG A 103 -7.76 13.37 -7.98
N ALA A 104 -8.89 12.76 -8.33
CA ALA A 104 -10.14 13.49 -8.55
C ALA A 104 -10.63 14.17 -7.26
N LEU A 105 -10.60 13.46 -6.13
CA LEU A 105 -10.95 14.02 -4.83
C LEU A 105 -10.03 15.18 -4.44
N LYS A 106 -8.72 15.09 -4.70
CA LYS A 106 -7.79 16.20 -4.48
C LYS A 106 -8.21 17.43 -5.28
N GLU A 107 -8.46 17.29 -6.58
CA GLU A 107 -8.89 18.38 -7.46
C GLU A 107 -10.20 19.01 -6.97
N ASP A 108 -11.19 18.18 -6.61
CA ASP A 108 -12.48 18.61 -6.08
C ASP A 108 -12.33 19.36 -4.75
N ILE A 109 -11.50 18.87 -3.82
CA ILE A 109 -11.26 19.53 -2.54
C ILE A 109 -10.66 20.91 -2.76
N VAL A 110 -9.64 21.04 -3.62
CA VAL A 110 -9.02 22.32 -3.96
C VAL A 110 -10.06 23.28 -4.54
N GLU A 111 -10.82 22.84 -5.55
CA GLU A 111 -11.82 23.69 -6.20
C GLU A 111 -12.92 24.15 -5.24
N LEU A 112 -13.48 23.23 -4.45
CA LEU A 112 -14.57 23.52 -3.52
C LEU A 112 -14.11 24.43 -2.38
N ALA A 113 -12.93 24.18 -1.81
CA ALA A 113 -12.35 25.03 -0.77
C ALA A 113 -12.11 26.45 -1.29
N SER A 114 -11.48 26.63 -2.45
CA SER A 114 -11.28 27.96 -3.05
C SER A 114 -12.62 28.68 -3.32
N LYS A 115 -13.61 27.98 -3.88
CA LYS A 115 -14.95 28.56 -4.13
C LYS A 115 -15.66 28.97 -2.85
N LEU A 116 -15.62 28.12 -1.82
CA LEU A 116 -16.25 28.41 -0.53
C LEU A 116 -15.56 29.60 0.15
N SER A 117 -14.22 29.61 0.16
CA SER A 117 -13.44 30.73 0.70
C SER A 117 -13.82 32.06 0.04
N ALA A 118 -13.88 32.11 -1.30
CA ALA A 118 -14.28 33.32 -2.03
C ALA A 118 -15.71 33.79 -1.69
N LYS A 119 -16.66 32.86 -1.51
CA LYS A 119 -18.03 33.19 -1.10
C LYS A 119 -18.09 33.71 0.34
N LEU A 120 -17.34 33.10 1.25
CA LEU A 120 -17.25 33.53 2.65
C LEU A 120 -16.63 34.93 2.75
N GLN A 121 -15.57 35.19 1.98
CA GLN A 121 -14.94 36.50 1.90
C GLN A 121 -15.93 37.56 1.40
N ARG A 122 -16.62 37.29 0.29
CA ARG A 122 -17.61 38.21 -0.27
C ARG A 122 -18.79 38.45 0.68
N GLN A 123 -19.21 37.42 1.41
CA GLN A 123 -20.25 37.55 2.42
C GLN A 123 -19.81 38.48 3.56
N SER A 124 -18.56 38.33 4.04
CA SER A 124 -17.97 39.19 5.07
C SER A 124 -17.96 40.65 4.64
N GLU A 125 -17.46 40.93 3.43
CA GLU A 125 -17.44 42.29 2.85
C GLU A 125 -18.83 42.92 2.78
N LEU A 126 -19.84 42.14 2.37
CA LEU A 126 -21.21 42.64 2.29
C LEU A 126 -21.74 43.00 3.67
N TYR A 127 -21.52 42.18 4.71
CA TYR A 127 -21.94 42.53 6.07
C TYR A 127 -21.23 43.79 6.60
N GLU A 128 -20.00 44.05 6.19
CA GLU A 128 -19.26 45.26 6.57
C GLU A 128 -19.82 46.55 5.92
N ILE A 129 -20.27 46.48 4.65
CA ILE A 129 -20.63 47.69 3.88
C ILE A 129 -22.13 47.92 3.68
N SER A 130 -22.96 46.89 3.80
CA SER A 130 -24.37 46.97 3.35
C SER A 130 -25.36 47.40 4.44
N GLY A 131 -24.91 47.50 5.70
CA GLY A 131 -25.79 47.77 6.84
C GLY A 131 -26.67 46.59 7.26
N PHE A 132 -26.58 45.45 6.56
CA PHE A 132 -27.14 44.18 7.04
C PHE A 132 -26.21 43.57 8.09
N SER A 133 -26.80 42.91 9.10
CA SER A 133 -26.07 42.13 10.09
C SER A 133 -26.63 40.71 10.16
N LYS A 134 -25.78 39.77 10.55
CA LYS A 134 -26.18 38.40 10.84
C LYS A 134 -26.67 38.32 12.30
N PRO A 135 -27.75 37.57 12.62
CA PRO A 135 -28.22 37.44 13.99
C PRO A 135 -27.16 36.84 14.93
N ASP A 136 -26.48 35.80 14.44
CA ASP A 136 -25.40 35.11 15.15
C ASP A 136 -24.13 35.08 14.27
N TYR A 137 -23.00 35.43 14.87
CA TYR A 137 -21.69 35.31 14.24
C TYR A 137 -21.00 34.07 14.81
N GLN A 138 -20.52 33.18 13.93
CA GLN A 138 -19.74 32.03 14.34
C GLN A 138 -18.27 32.43 14.36
N PHE A 139 -17.64 32.40 15.53
CA PHE A 139 -16.20 32.60 15.65
C PHE A 139 -15.43 31.27 15.58
N ILE A 140 -14.10 31.33 15.58
CA ILE A 140 -13.23 30.16 15.34
C ILE A 140 -13.36 29.11 16.45
N ASP A 141 -13.48 29.52 17.71
CA ASP A 141 -13.73 28.62 18.84
C ASP A 141 -15.13 28.01 18.79
N ASP A 142 -16.15 28.78 18.40
CA ASP A 142 -17.49 28.23 18.18
C ASP A 142 -17.48 27.11 17.13
N LEU A 143 -16.72 27.30 16.05
CA LEU A 143 -16.57 26.30 14.99
C LEU A 143 -15.85 25.04 15.49
N ILE A 144 -14.77 25.20 16.26
CA ILE A 144 -14.03 24.07 16.85
C ILE A 144 -14.87 23.34 17.90
N GLU A 145 -15.63 24.06 18.73
CA GLU A 145 -16.53 23.49 19.74
C GLU A 145 -17.64 22.67 19.06
N GLN A 146 -18.26 23.21 18.01
CA GLN A 146 -19.27 22.50 17.22
C GLN A 146 -18.70 21.24 16.56
N ALA A 147 -17.53 21.33 15.94
CA ALA A 147 -16.85 20.18 15.33
C ALA A 147 -16.43 19.12 16.37
N SER A 148 -16.26 19.53 17.64
CA SER A 148 -15.79 18.67 18.73
C SER A 148 -16.89 18.14 19.64
N ALA A 149 -18.17 18.26 19.26
CA ALA A 149 -19.31 17.88 20.09
C ALA A 149 -19.24 16.44 20.64
N GLY A 150 -18.64 15.51 19.88
CA GLY A 150 -18.42 14.11 20.28
C GLY A 150 -17.05 13.80 20.90
N ASN A 151 -16.14 14.77 20.97
CA ASN A 151 -14.77 14.56 21.43
C ASN A 151 -14.63 14.93 22.92
N TYR A 152 -14.79 13.93 23.79
CA TYR A 152 -14.68 14.12 25.24
C TYR A 152 -13.31 14.65 25.66
N LEU A 153 -12.21 14.20 25.04
CA LEU A 153 -10.87 14.65 25.42
C LEU A 153 -10.68 16.15 25.11
N TYR A 154 -11.19 16.62 23.97
CA TYR A 154 -11.23 18.05 23.68
C TYR A 154 -12.02 18.81 24.75
N LYS A 155 -13.24 18.33 25.09
CA LYS A 155 -14.12 19.00 26.05
C LYS A 155 -13.48 19.13 27.45
N TRP A 156 -12.83 18.07 27.93
CA TRP A 156 -12.26 18.05 29.28
C TRP A 156 -10.89 18.75 29.38
N HIS A 157 -10.08 18.74 28.32
CA HIS A 157 -8.69 19.18 28.42
C HIS A 157 -8.35 20.43 27.60
N VAL A 158 -9.13 20.75 26.55
CA VAL A 158 -8.76 21.76 25.54
C VAL A 158 -9.76 22.92 25.49
N SER A 159 -11.07 22.65 25.54
CA SER A 159 -12.14 23.65 25.31
C SER A 159 -11.97 24.92 26.15
N GLU A 160 -11.85 24.81 27.48
CA GLU A 160 -11.71 25.98 28.37
C GLU A 160 -10.45 26.81 28.09
N LYS A 161 -9.34 26.15 27.72
CA LYS A 161 -8.10 26.85 27.37
C LYS A 161 -8.24 27.60 26.05
N LEU A 162 -8.90 26.99 25.07
CA LEU A 162 -9.15 27.61 23.77
C LEU A 162 -10.08 28.82 23.90
N LYS A 163 -11.18 28.69 24.64
CA LYS A 163 -12.09 29.80 24.96
C LYS A 163 -11.39 30.94 25.71
N SER A 164 -10.49 30.59 26.63
CA SER A 164 -9.69 31.59 27.34
C SER A 164 -8.77 32.36 26.39
N LEU A 165 -8.17 31.69 25.40
CA LEU A 165 -7.32 32.32 24.39
C LEU A 165 -8.12 33.20 23.43
N THR A 166 -9.25 32.73 22.93
CA THR A 166 -10.11 33.53 22.05
C THR A 166 -10.66 34.77 22.76
N SER A 167 -10.95 34.68 24.07
CA SER A 167 -11.36 35.84 24.87
C SER A 167 -10.24 36.87 25.10
N GLN A 168 -8.96 36.48 25.00
CA GLN A 168 -7.81 37.37 25.25
C GLN A 168 -7.41 38.20 24.03
N TYR A 169 -7.67 37.70 22.82
CA TYR A 169 -7.24 38.33 21.58
C TYR A 169 -8.43 38.65 20.69
N ASP A 170 -8.51 39.89 20.21
CA ASP A 170 -9.59 40.33 19.32
C ASP A 170 -9.49 39.70 17.90
N LEU A 171 -10.49 39.96 17.07
CA LEU A 171 -10.60 39.41 15.71
C LEU A 171 -9.41 39.72 14.79
N LYS A 172 -8.54 40.69 15.14
CA LYS A 172 -7.37 41.07 14.32
C LYS A 172 -6.23 40.05 14.42
N TYR A 173 -6.23 39.23 15.47
CA TYR A 173 -5.18 38.24 15.72
C TYR A 173 -5.52 36.86 15.18
N TRP A 174 -6.78 36.61 14.86
CA TRP A 174 -7.26 35.31 14.36
C TRP A 174 -7.49 35.36 12.86
N PRO A 175 -7.20 34.27 12.12
CA PRO A 175 -7.53 34.19 10.72
C PRO A 175 -9.05 34.22 10.52
N SER A 176 -9.49 34.80 9.41
CA SER A 176 -10.90 34.69 9.00
C SER A 176 -11.23 33.24 8.65
N ILE A 177 -12.51 32.86 8.75
CA ILE A 177 -12.97 31.53 8.30
C ILE A 177 -12.67 31.33 6.81
N ALA A 178 -12.79 32.39 6.00
CA ALA A 178 -12.42 32.33 4.58
C ALA A 178 -10.93 31.96 4.39
N ASN A 179 -10.02 32.54 5.19
CA ASN A 179 -8.59 32.23 5.13
C ASN A 179 -8.31 30.80 5.58
N LEU A 180 -8.98 30.32 6.64
CA LEU A 180 -8.86 28.93 7.09
C LEU A 180 -9.30 27.94 6.00
N VAL A 181 -10.41 28.22 5.32
CA VAL A 181 -10.90 27.38 4.21
C VAL A 181 -9.93 27.45 3.02
N SER A 182 -9.36 28.63 2.70
CA SER A 182 -8.35 28.76 1.65
C SER A 182 -7.12 27.91 1.94
N ALA A 183 -6.67 27.87 3.21
CA ALA A 183 -5.51 27.09 3.61
C ALA A 183 -5.68 25.57 3.37
N ILE A 184 -6.92 25.06 3.34
CA ILE A 184 -7.21 23.68 2.94
C ILE A 184 -6.86 23.46 1.47
N ALA A 185 -7.29 24.37 0.58
CA ALA A 185 -6.98 24.30 -0.84
C ALA A 185 -5.46 24.36 -1.06
N ASP A 186 -4.79 25.33 -0.43
CA ASP A 186 -3.34 25.54 -0.57
C ASP A 186 -2.55 24.32 -0.07
N PHE A 187 -2.98 23.71 1.03
CA PHE A 187 -2.35 22.52 1.58
C PHE A 187 -2.49 21.31 0.65
N GLU A 188 -3.70 21.05 0.15
CA GLU A 188 -3.97 19.91 -0.73
C GLU A 188 -3.27 20.08 -2.09
N ASP A 189 -3.33 21.27 -2.69
CA ASP A 189 -2.67 21.57 -3.97
C ASP A 189 -1.16 21.28 -3.90
N ALA A 190 -0.51 21.68 -2.79
CA ALA A 190 0.92 21.48 -2.55
C ALA A 190 1.32 20.02 -2.31
N GLN A 191 0.39 19.09 -2.04
CA GLN A 191 0.74 17.69 -1.81
C GLN A 191 1.27 17.02 -3.10
N PRO A 192 2.34 16.21 -3.02
CA PRO A 192 2.78 15.40 -4.15
C PRO A 192 1.73 14.34 -4.51
N ASN A 193 1.87 13.72 -5.68
CA ASN A 193 1.08 12.55 -6.03
C ASN A 193 1.32 11.42 -5.01
N PRO A 194 0.26 10.72 -4.56
CA PRO A 194 0.41 9.63 -3.62
C PRO A 194 1.17 8.46 -4.26
N THR A 195 1.94 7.76 -3.43
CA THR A 195 2.69 6.55 -3.81
C THR A 195 2.00 5.31 -3.24
N HIS A 196 2.26 4.14 -3.84
CA HIS A 196 1.71 2.87 -3.37
C HIS A 196 2.78 2.04 -2.66
N ILE A 197 2.47 1.46 -1.50
CA ILE A 197 3.44 0.70 -0.69
C ILE A 197 3.84 -0.65 -1.31
N GLN A 198 2.95 -1.28 -2.10
CA GLN A 198 3.19 -2.61 -2.69
C GLN A 198 3.55 -2.59 -4.18
N TYR A 199 3.25 -1.50 -4.89
CA TYR A 199 3.35 -1.48 -6.36
C TYR A 199 4.32 -0.38 -6.78
N PRO A 200 5.32 -0.70 -7.62
CA PRO A 200 6.19 0.33 -8.17
C PRO A 200 5.40 1.38 -8.98
N GLU A 201 5.88 2.62 -8.97
CA GLU A 201 5.20 3.75 -9.63
C GLU A 201 4.96 3.50 -11.14
N TYR A 202 5.92 2.86 -11.82
CA TYR A 202 5.79 2.52 -13.23
C TYR A 202 4.79 1.40 -13.51
N VAL A 203 4.44 0.57 -12.52
CA VAL A 203 3.35 -0.41 -12.64
C VAL A 203 2.01 0.31 -12.55
N ILE A 204 1.85 1.19 -11.57
CA ILE A 204 0.62 1.93 -11.33
C ILE A 204 0.28 2.87 -12.50
N ASN A 205 1.26 3.60 -13.03
CA ASN A 205 1.02 4.59 -14.09
C ASN A 205 1.00 4.00 -15.52
N ASP A 206 1.30 2.72 -15.72
CA ASP A 206 1.31 2.08 -17.05
C ASP A 206 0.00 1.32 -17.35
N ARG A 207 -0.17 0.93 -18.62
CA ARG A 207 -1.36 0.22 -19.11
C ARG A 207 -1.46 -1.19 -18.54
N GLU A 208 -2.69 -1.59 -18.23
CA GLU A 208 -3.02 -2.93 -17.77
C GLU A 208 -2.48 -4.05 -18.69
N SER A 209 -2.02 -5.14 -18.08
CA SER A 209 -1.67 -6.38 -18.78
C SER A 209 -1.71 -7.58 -17.83
N ASP A 210 -2.08 -8.75 -18.35
CA ASP A 210 -2.43 -9.93 -17.56
C ASP A 210 -1.32 -10.45 -16.64
N ILE A 211 -0.05 -10.46 -17.07
CA ILE A 211 1.07 -10.96 -16.25
C ILE A 211 2.16 -9.91 -16.02
N LYS A 212 2.10 -8.79 -16.74
CA LYS A 212 3.15 -7.76 -16.72
C LYS A 212 3.28 -7.15 -15.32
N ASP A 213 2.16 -6.76 -14.73
CA ASP A 213 2.12 -6.10 -13.42
C ASP A 213 2.64 -7.04 -12.32
N PHE A 214 2.30 -8.32 -12.40
CA PHE A 214 2.88 -9.36 -11.53
C PHE A 214 4.40 -9.43 -11.67
N VAL A 215 4.91 -9.63 -12.88
CA VAL A 215 6.36 -9.80 -13.11
C VAL A 215 7.14 -8.58 -12.61
N LEU A 216 6.64 -7.39 -12.93
CA LEU A 216 7.28 -6.13 -12.57
C LEU A 216 7.26 -5.85 -11.07
N SER A 217 6.13 -6.12 -10.40
CA SER A 217 6.02 -5.92 -8.94
C SER A 217 6.83 -6.97 -8.19
N PHE A 218 6.77 -8.23 -8.63
CA PHE A 218 7.53 -9.33 -8.05
C PHE A 218 9.03 -9.14 -8.18
N ASP A 219 9.53 -8.78 -9.37
CA ASP A 219 10.95 -8.50 -9.57
C ASP A 219 11.38 -7.23 -8.81
N GLY A 220 10.58 -6.16 -8.87
CA GLY A 220 10.92 -4.86 -8.26
C GLY A 220 11.29 -4.96 -6.78
N HIS A 221 10.65 -5.85 -6.02
CA HIS A 221 10.99 -6.07 -4.62
C HIS A 221 12.42 -6.55 -4.36
N PHE A 222 13.10 -7.19 -5.32
CA PHE A 222 14.54 -7.49 -5.15
C PHE A 222 15.48 -6.41 -5.71
N ASP A 223 14.95 -5.31 -6.28
CA ASP A 223 15.75 -4.12 -6.62
C ASP A 223 15.76 -3.10 -5.48
N GLU A 224 14.76 -3.16 -4.60
CA GLU A 224 14.61 -2.23 -3.48
C GLU A 224 15.51 -2.58 -2.28
N GLN A 225 15.76 -1.58 -1.43
CA GLN A 225 16.41 -1.77 -0.13
C GLN A 225 15.36 -2.23 0.89
N ASN A 226 15.12 -3.55 0.91
CA ASN A 226 14.31 -4.22 1.93
C ASN A 226 15.05 -5.46 2.45
N ASP A 227 14.37 -6.31 3.23
CA ASP A 227 14.99 -7.47 3.86
C ASP A 227 15.31 -8.62 2.86
N LEU A 228 14.82 -8.56 1.61
CA LEU A 228 15.17 -9.52 0.57
C LEU A 228 16.61 -9.31 0.08
N LYS A 229 17.20 -10.37 -0.50
CA LYS A 229 18.52 -10.25 -1.11
C LYS A 229 18.44 -9.37 -2.36
N THR A 230 18.90 -8.12 -2.23
CA THR A 230 19.01 -7.20 -3.38
C THR A 230 19.83 -7.83 -4.50
N GLY A 231 19.29 -7.76 -5.72
CA GLY A 231 19.87 -8.29 -6.96
C GLY A 231 19.57 -9.77 -7.24
N PHE A 232 18.90 -10.49 -6.34
CA PHE A 232 18.48 -11.87 -6.62
C PHE A 232 17.35 -11.91 -7.67
N ARG A 233 17.44 -12.86 -8.60
CA ARG A 233 16.54 -12.99 -9.74
C ARG A 233 16.27 -14.45 -10.06
N PHE A 234 15.01 -14.84 -9.99
CA PHE A 234 14.55 -16.11 -10.56
C PHE A 234 14.65 -16.09 -12.09
N SER A 235 14.89 -17.25 -12.69
CA SER A 235 14.80 -17.42 -14.14
C SER A 235 13.38 -17.14 -14.65
N ASN A 236 13.25 -16.89 -15.95
CA ASN A 236 11.93 -16.57 -16.52
C ASN A 236 10.95 -17.74 -16.37
N ASN A 237 11.43 -18.98 -16.47
CA ASN A 237 10.62 -20.17 -16.28
C ASN A 237 10.21 -20.31 -14.81
N ALA A 238 11.12 -20.08 -13.87
CA ALA A 238 10.80 -20.11 -12.44
C ALA A 238 9.71 -19.09 -12.07
N VAL A 239 9.76 -17.87 -12.60
CA VAL A 239 8.70 -16.87 -12.39
C VAL A 239 7.38 -17.30 -13.03
N ALA A 240 7.41 -17.92 -14.22
CA ALA A 240 6.19 -18.44 -14.85
C ALA A 240 5.54 -19.55 -14.00
N ASP A 241 6.34 -20.48 -13.47
CA ASP A 241 5.86 -21.55 -12.58
C ASP A 241 5.25 -20.96 -11.29
N ILE A 242 5.89 -19.93 -10.72
CA ILE A 242 5.37 -19.19 -9.57
C ILE A 242 4.01 -18.56 -9.91
N ILE A 243 3.89 -17.83 -11.01
CA ILE A 243 2.64 -17.19 -11.44
C ILE A 243 1.52 -18.22 -11.57
N ASN A 244 1.80 -19.33 -12.26
CA ASN A 244 0.81 -20.38 -12.56
C ASN A 244 0.24 -21.04 -11.29
N VAL A 245 1.09 -21.21 -10.26
CA VAL A 245 0.66 -21.79 -8.99
C VAL A 245 0.02 -20.73 -8.11
N VAL A 246 0.67 -19.59 -7.88
CA VAL A 246 0.18 -18.55 -6.96
C VAL A 246 -1.17 -17.99 -7.43
N LEU A 247 -1.37 -17.76 -8.73
CA LEU A 247 -2.62 -17.22 -9.27
C LEU A 247 -3.66 -18.28 -9.68
N ASP A 248 -3.32 -19.57 -9.59
CA ASP A 248 -4.18 -20.68 -10.05
C ASP A 248 -4.63 -20.56 -11.51
N LEU A 249 -3.71 -20.16 -12.40
CA LEU A 249 -4.10 -19.92 -13.78
C LEU A 249 -4.61 -21.21 -14.45
N PRO A 250 -5.71 -21.14 -15.20
CA PRO A 250 -6.22 -22.29 -15.94
C PRO A 250 -5.26 -22.65 -17.08
N VAL A 251 -5.33 -23.90 -17.54
CA VAL A 251 -4.38 -24.48 -18.51
C VAL A 251 -4.26 -23.66 -19.80
N ASP A 252 -5.34 -23.03 -20.25
CA ASP A 252 -5.39 -22.19 -21.46
C ASP A 252 -4.77 -20.80 -21.28
N LYS A 253 -4.48 -20.39 -20.04
CA LYS A 253 -3.93 -19.07 -19.69
C LYS A 253 -2.60 -19.15 -18.93
N LEU A 254 -1.93 -20.30 -18.95
CA LEU A 254 -0.66 -20.46 -18.25
C LEU A 254 0.35 -19.42 -18.73
N ALA A 255 0.98 -18.76 -17.76
CA ALA A 255 2.15 -17.94 -17.99
C ALA A 255 3.30 -18.81 -18.50
N THR A 256 4.08 -18.26 -19.42
CA THR A 256 5.25 -18.92 -20.00
C THR A 256 6.52 -18.11 -19.73
N GLY A 257 7.66 -18.80 -19.69
CA GLY A 257 8.94 -18.11 -19.52
C GLY A 257 9.25 -17.12 -20.64
N ASP A 258 8.78 -17.35 -21.87
CA ASP A 258 8.95 -16.39 -22.97
C ASP A 258 8.12 -15.12 -22.77
N ALA A 259 6.92 -15.24 -22.20
CA ALA A 259 6.09 -14.08 -21.87
C ALA A 259 6.78 -13.24 -20.77
N VAL A 260 7.28 -13.87 -19.70
CA VAL A 260 8.07 -13.21 -18.64
C VAL A 260 9.32 -12.55 -19.22
N ARG A 261 10.05 -13.24 -20.11
CA ARG A 261 11.24 -12.70 -20.78
C ARG A 261 10.92 -11.45 -21.59
N THR A 262 9.78 -11.45 -22.28
CA THR A 262 9.33 -10.31 -23.10
C THR A 262 9.04 -9.09 -22.23
N VAL A 263 8.35 -9.29 -21.09
CA VAL A 263 8.13 -8.22 -20.10
C VAL A 263 9.46 -7.67 -19.61
N ARG A 264 10.34 -8.51 -19.06
CA ARG A 264 11.65 -8.09 -18.54
C ARG A 264 12.49 -7.33 -19.57
N LYS A 265 12.53 -7.79 -20.83
CA LYS A 265 13.27 -7.11 -21.90
C LYS A 265 12.71 -5.72 -22.20
N ARG A 266 11.39 -5.58 -22.22
CA ARG A 266 10.72 -4.31 -22.52
C ARG A 266 10.97 -3.27 -21.44
N PHE A 267 11.03 -3.69 -20.17
CA PHE A 267 11.14 -2.78 -19.02
C PHE A 267 12.56 -2.64 -18.44
N LYS A 268 13.54 -3.45 -18.88
CA LYS A 268 14.98 -3.22 -18.58
C LYS A 268 15.61 -2.05 -19.34
N GLN A 269 14.91 -1.48 -20.32
CA GLN A 269 15.39 -0.39 -21.19
C GLN A 269 14.79 0.98 -20.82
N SER A 270 14.03 1.03 -19.73
CA SER A 270 13.42 2.24 -19.16
C SER A 270 14.12 2.61 -17.87
#